data_AF-A0A3M2SX38-F1
#
_entry.id   AF-A0A3M2SX38-F1
#
_cell.length_a   1.000
_cell.length_b   1.000
_cell.length_c   1.000
_cell.angle_alpha   90.00
_cell.angle_beta   90.00
_cell.angle_gamma   90.00
#
_symmetry.space_group_name_H-M   'P 1'
#
loop_
_entity.id
_entity.type
_entity.pdbx_description
1 polymer ?
#
loop_
_entity_poly.entity_id
_entity_poly.type
_entity_poly.pdbx_seq_one_letter_code
_entity_poly.pdbx_strand_id
1 'polypeptide(L)' 'MIFSIAETISFLSQGTTLEKGTVIMTGTGPGIGAMRDPKVVLNHGDDMRVEIEDIGTLRNQIYYE' A
#
# COMPACT_ATOMS: atom_id res chain seq x y z
N MET A 1 -7.42 -4.21 9.29
CA MET A 1 -8.10 -4.29 7.99
C MET A 1 -9.60 -4.31 8.21
N ILE A 2 -10.39 -3.71 7.33
CA ILE A 2 -11.87 -3.74 7.42
C ILE A 2 -12.41 -5.10 6.92
N PHE A 3 -11.82 -5.62 5.84
CA PHE A 3 -12.11 -6.94 5.28
C PHE A 3 -10.89 -7.84 5.43
N SER A 4 -11.10 -9.11 5.72
CA SER A 4 -10.04 -10.12 5.76
C SER A 4 -9.49 -10.43 4.36
N ILE A 5 -8.35 -11.11 4.30
CA ILE A 5 -7.76 -11.58 3.04
C ILE A 5 -8.71 -12.54 2.31
N ALA A 6 -9.32 -13.47 3.04
CA ALA A 6 -10.24 -14.45 2.46
C ALA A 6 -11.50 -13.78 1.88
N GLU A 7 -12.09 -12.83 2.60
CA GLU A 7 -13.24 -12.04 2.10
C GLU A 7 -12.86 -11.23 0.86
N THR A 8 -11.68 -10.60 0.88
CA THR A 8 -11.17 -9.83 -0.26
C THR A 8 -11.01 -10.70 -1.51
N ILE A 9 -10.39 -11.87 -1.39
CA ILE A 9 -10.22 -12.82 -2.51
C ILE A 9 -11.57 -13.29 -3.04
N SER A 10 -12.47 -13.70 -2.14
CA SER A 10 -13.82 -14.19 -2.49
C SER A 10 -14.60 -13.13 -3.26
N PHE A 11 -14.61 -11.88 -2.76
CA PHE A 11 -15.33 -10.79 -3.42
C PHE A 11 -14.76 -10.47 -4.80
N LEU A 12 -13.43 -10.29 -4.92
CA LEU A 12 -12.80 -9.94 -6.19
C LEU A 12 -12.97 -11.04 -7.26
N SER A 13 -12.94 -12.32 -6.85
CA SER A 13 -13.12 -13.45 -7.77
C SER A 13 -14.51 -13.56 -8.41
N GLN A 14 -15.52 -12.82 -7.89
CA GLN A 14 -16.85 -12.77 -8.50
C GLN A 14 -16.88 -11.87 -9.75
N GLY A 15 -15.97 -10.89 -9.84
CA GLY A 15 -15.92 -9.94 -10.96
C GLY A 15 -15.00 -10.40 -12.10
N THR A 16 -13.92 -11.11 -11.78
CA THR A 16 -12.98 -11.66 -12.77
C THR A 16 -12.19 -12.83 -12.19
N THR A 17 -11.60 -13.64 -13.07
CA THR A 17 -10.66 -14.69 -12.64
C THR A 17 -9.39 -14.04 -12.08
N LEU A 18 -8.97 -14.50 -10.89
CA LEU A 18 -7.70 -14.12 -10.28
C LEU A 18 -6.62 -15.10 -10.74
N GLU A 19 -5.80 -14.67 -11.69
CA GLU A 19 -4.74 -15.49 -12.27
C GLU A 19 -3.62 -15.78 -11.26
N LYS A 20 -2.90 -16.88 -11.47
CA LYS A 20 -1.71 -17.19 -10.67
C LYS A 20 -0.70 -16.04 -10.77
N GLY A 21 -0.29 -15.51 -9.62
CA GLY A 21 0.67 -14.40 -9.55
C GLY A 21 0.02 -13.02 -9.48
N THR A 22 -1.31 -12.92 -9.47
CA THR A 22 -2.01 -11.67 -9.15
C THR A 22 -1.58 -11.14 -7.78
N VAL A 23 -1.26 -9.85 -7.73
CA VAL A 23 -0.94 -9.12 -6.50
C VAL A 23 -2.12 -8.24 -6.11
N ILE A 24 -2.57 -8.35 -4.87
CA ILE A 24 -3.67 -7.54 -4.32
C ILE A 24 -3.09 -6.59 -3.27
N MET A 25 -3.30 -5.28 -3.46
CA MET A 25 -2.94 -4.27 -2.47
C MET A 25 -4.07 -4.15 -1.45
N THR A 26 -3.84 -4.61 -0.22
CA THR A 26 -4.88 -4.79 0.82
C THR A 26 -5.30 -3.50 1.55
N GLY A 27 -4.85 -2.35 1.06
CA GLY A 27 -5.11 -1.04 1.65
C GLY A 27 -4.00 -0.54 2.59
N THR A 28 -4.16 0.70 3.04
CA THR A 28 -3.24 1.39 3.95
C THR A 28 -3.93 1.75 5.26
N GLY A 29 -3.16 1.83 6.34
CA GLY A 29 -3.61 2.41 7.61
C GLY A 29 -3.78 3.93 7.55
N PRO A 30 -4.17 4.56 8.67
CA PRO A 30 -4.26 6.02 8.78
C PRO A 30 -2.88 6.67 8.67
N GLY A 31 -2.85 7.98 8.39
CA GLY A 31 -1.62 8.78 8.37
C GLY A 31 -1.09 9.14 6.98
N ILE A 32 -1.87 8.90 5.91
CA ILE A 32 -1.52 9.38 4.57
C ILE A 32 -1.32 10.90 4.59
N GLY A 33 -0.24 11.38 3.97
CA GLY A 33 0.18 12.78 4.07
C GLY A 33 -0.88 13.78 3.57
N ALA A 34 -1.70 13.37 2.60
CA ALA A 34 -2.81 14.17 2.09
C ALA A 34 -3.93 14.45 3.11
N MET A 35 -4.06 13.61 4.15
CA MET A 35 -5.05 13.74 5.23
C MET A 35 -4.48 14.40 6.49
N ARG A 36 -3.22 14.85 6.47
CA ARG A 36 -2.62 15.59 7.58
C ARG A 36 -2.93 17.09 7.47
N ASP A 37 -2.86 17.78 8.61
CA ASP A 37 -2.85 19.24 8.71
C ASP A 37 -1.62 19.72 9.49
N PRO A 38 -0.63 20.37 8.84
CA PRO A 38 -0.56 20.66 7.41
C PRO A 38 -0.38 19.40 6.56
N LYS A 39 -0.76 19.47 5.28
CA LYS A 39 -0.54 18.38 4.32
C LYS A 39 0.94 18.10 4.16
N VAL A 40 1.28 16.81 4.04
CA VAL A 40 2.65 16.35 3.77
C VAL A 40 2.65 15.60 2.43
N VAL A 41 3.61 15.95 1.57
CA VAL A 41 3.84 15.32 0.27
C VAL A 41 5.29 14.85 0.20
N LEU A 42 5.58 13.92 -0.71
CA LEU A 42 6.95 13.45 -0.97
C LEU A 42 7.74 14.55 -1.67
N ASN A 43 8.96 14.84 -1.20
CA ASN A 43 9.90 15.80 -1.77
C ASN A 43 11.06 15.08 -2.47
N HIS A 44 11.74 15.79 -3.39
CA HIS A 44 13.00 15.31 -3.97
C HIS A 44 14.02 15.04 -2.85
N GLY A 45 14.61 13.85 -2.85
CA GLY A 45 15.58 13.44 -1.84
C GLY A 45 14.98 12.80 -0.58
N ASP A 46 13.66 12.62 -0.49
CA ASP A 46 13.06 11.90 0.63
C ASP A 46 13.44 10.40 0.61
N ASP A 47 13.74 9.84 1.78
CA ASP A 47 13.90 8.40 2.02
C ASP A 47 12.56 7.83 2.52
N MET A 48 11.74 7.32 1.59
CA MET A 48 10.44 6.73 1.89
C MET A 48 10.60 5.26 2.24
N ARG A 49 10.07 4.85 3.40
CA ARG A 49 10.14 3.47 3.88
C ARG A 49 8.75 2.92 4.17
N VAL A 50 8.52 1.67 3.78
CA VAL A 50 7.34 0.89 4.13
C VAL A 50 7.81 -0.39 4.79
N GLU A 51 7.33 -0.67 5.99
CA GLU A 51 7.75 -1.82 6.78
C GLU A 51 6.55 -2.67 7.16
N ILE A 52 6.74 -3.99 7.10
CA ILE A 52 5.82 -4.97 7.67
C ILE A 52 6.66 -5.92 8.52
N GLU A 53 6.25 -6.08 9.78
CA GLU A 53 6.86 -7.01 10.73
C GLU A 53 6.95 -8.42 10.11
N ASP A 54 8.08 -9.09 10.32
CA ASP A 54 8.43 -10.41 9.79
C ASP A 54 8.52 -10.55 8.25
N ILE A 55 8.26 -9.49 7.48
CA ILE A 55 8.43 -9.48 6.01
C ILE A 55 9.67 -8.67 5.62
N GLY A 56 9.79 -7.45 6.17
CA GLY A 56 10.93 -6.57 5.93
C GLY A 56 10.51 -5.14 5.54
N THR A 57 11.51 -4.37 5.09
CA THR A 57 11.36 -2.96 4.75
C THR A 57 11.64 -2.70 3.27
N LEU A 58 10.67 -2.11 2.58
CA LEU A 58 10.88 -1.49 1.29
C LEU A 58 11.39 -0.06 1.50
N ARG A 59 12.52 0.28 0.89
CA ARG A 59 13.10 1.64 0.93
C ARG A 59 13.19 2.21 -0.48
N ASN A 60 12.68 3.43 -0.66
CA ASN A 60 12.71 4.15 -1.93
C ASN A 60 13.21 5.57 -1.71
N GLN A 61 14.24 5.94 -2.48
CA GLN A 61 14.70 7.32 -2.55
C GLN A 61 13.88 8.06 -3.62
N ILE A 62 13.27 9.19 -3.25
CA ILE A 62 12.40 9.95 -4.15
C ILE A 62 13.24 10.87 -5.04
N TYR A 63 13.00 10.80 -6.35
CA TYR A 63 13.57 11.70 -7.35
C TYR A 63 12.45 12.36 -8.15
N TYR A 64 12.61 13.65 -8.38
CA TYR A 64 11.78 14.40 -9.33
C TYR A 64 12.50 14.45 -10.68
N GLU A 65 11.72 14.54 -11.74
CA GLU A 65 12.23 14.81 -13.10
C GLU A 65 12.72 16.25 -13.26
#